data_AF-A0A370TLS5-F1
#
_entry.id   AF-A0A370TLS5-F1
#
_cell.length_a   1.000
_cell.length_b   1.000
_cell.length_c   1.000
_cell.angle_alpha   90.00
_cell.angle_beta   90.00
_cell.angle_gamma   90.00
#
_symmetry.space_group_name_H-M   'P 1'
#
loop_
_entity.id
_entity.type
_entity.pdbx_description
1 polymer ?
#
loop_
_entity_poly.entity_id
_entity_poly.type
_entity_poly.pdbx_seq_one_letter_code
_entity_poly.pdbx_strand_id
1 'polypeptide(L)'
;MQTPLPSFTDPTHFPTFKTIPQTSTSSVLTPSDQEYFLLGTIQENMTLTPLTPTFICRDRSGASFALTIKLRPGQDSDDDDRSFYKSKEGKSRFKKGACVVAKGARRKGFKEDDGTGKGGKQGFVES
;
A
#
# COMPACT_ATOMS: atom_id res chain seq x y z
N MET A 1 -33.72 -5.22 -9.94
CA MET A 1 -32.83 -4.33 -10.70
C MET A 1 -31.40 -4.71 -10.34
N GLN A 2 -30.58 -5.11 -11.31
CA GLN A 2 -29.18 -5.50 -11.07
C GLN A 2 -28.34 -4.22 -11.07
N THR A 3 -27.59 -3.97 -9.99
CA THR A 3 -26.59 -2.90 -9.98
C THR A 3 -25.49 -3.26 -10.99
N PRO A 4 -25.07 -2.31 -11.86
CA PRO A 4 -23.99 -2.58 -12.80
C PRO A 4 -22.71 -2.91 -12.05
N LEU A 5 -21.89 -3.80 -12.63
CA LEU A 5 -20.60 -4.16 -12.06
C LEU A 5 -19.74 -2.88 -11.87
N PRO A 6 -19.07 -2.73 -10.72
CA PRO A 6 -18.22 -1.56 -10.48
C PRO A 6 -17.07 -1.53 -11.48
N SER A 7 -16.75 -0.32 -11.96
CA SER A 7 -15.64 -0.11 -12.87
C SER A 7 -14.31 -0.08 -12.09
N PHE A 8 -13.54 -1.16 -12.18
CA PHE A 8 -12.20 -1.25 -11.56
C PHE A 8 -11.16 -0.31 -12.19
N THR A 9 -11.53 0.38 -13.27
CA THR A 9 -10.68 1.37 -13.93
C THR A 9 -10.98 2.80 -13.51
N ASP A 10 -12.05 3.01 -12.73
CA ASP A 10 -12.45 4.33 -12.27
C ASP A 10 -11.35 4.96 -11.39
N PRO A 11 -10.74 6.09 -11.81
CA PRO A 11 -9.67 6.73 -11.05
C PRO A 11 -10.14 7.35 -9.73
N THR A 12 -11.45 7.55 -9.53
CA THR A 12 -11.99 8.05 -8.26
C THR A 12 -11.96 6.97 -7.18
N HIS A 13 -12.31 5.73 -7.54
CA HIS A 13 -12.27 4.57 -6.65
C HIS A 13 -10.91 3.86 -6.62
N PHE A 14 -10.15 3.91 -7.73
CA PHE A 14 -8.85 3.26 -7.88
C PHE A 14 -7.80 4.28 -8.38
N PRO A 15 -7.41 5.23 -7.51
CA PRO A 15 -6.46 6.28 -7.85
C PRO A 15 -5.04 5.74 -8.06
N THR A 16 -4.19 6.58 -8.65
CA THR A 16 -2.73 6.34 -8.72
C THR A 16 -2.07 6.80 -7.42
N PHE A 17 -0.87 6.32 -7.15
CA PHE A 17 -0.10 6.75 -5.97
C PHE A 17 0.08 8.27 -5.93
N LYS A 18 0.34 8.92 -7.07
CA LYS A 18 0.56 10.37 -7.13
C LYS A 18 -0.69 11.19 -6.79
N THR A 19 -1.87 10.62 -6.95
CA THR A 19 -3.15 11.32 -6.80
C THR A 19 -3.77 11.16 -5.40
N ILE A 20 -3.29 10.23 -4.57
CA ILE A 20 -3.81 10.08 -3.20
C ILE A 20 -3.29 11.21 -2.28
N PRO A 21 -4.04 11.54 -1.20
CA PRO A 21 -3.70 12.63 -0.28
C PRO A 21 -2.40 12.39 0.48
N GLN A 22 -1.75 13.46 0.94
CA GLN A 22 -0.61 13.35 1.86
C GLN A 22 -1.05 13.26 3.32
N THR A 23 -0.25 12.65 4.19
CA THR A 23 -0.56 12.52 5.62
C THR A 23 -0.58 13.88 6.35
N SER A 24 0.16 14.87 5.86
CA SER A 24 0.26 16.22 6.46
C SER A 24 -0.91 17.14 6.11
N THR A 25 -1.79 16.76 5.18
CA THR A 25 -3.01 17.52 4.91
C THR A 25 -4.08 17.09 5.92
N SER A 26 -4.25 17.91 6.96
CA SER A 26 -5.37 17.83 7.90
C SER A 26 -6.66 18.27 7.20
N SER A 27 -7.07 17.52 6.18
CA SER A 27 -8.37 17.70 5.55
C SER A 27 -9.36 16.93 6.42
N VAL A 28 -10.26 17.68 7.04
CA VAL A 28 -11.41 17.18 7.81
C VAL A 28 -12.10 16.10 6.98
N LEU A 29 -12.18 14.88 7.55
CA LEU A 29 -12.80 13.76 6.88
C LEU A 29 -14.28 14.07 6.64
N THR A 30 -14.69 14.21 5.38
CA THR A 30 -16.13 14.28 5.06
C THR A 30 -16.64 12.86 4.82
N PRO A 31 -17.92 12.55 5.12
CA PRO A 31 -18.50 11.23 4.84
C PRO A 31 -18.46 10.82 3.35
N SER A 32 -18.19 11.80 2.47
CA SER A 32 -17.96 11.66 1.03
C SER A 32 -16.49 11.54 0.61
N ASP A 33 -15.53 11.43 1.54
CA ASP A 33 -14.16 10.99 1.25
C ASP A 33 -14.22 9.52 0.83
N GLN A 34 -14.53 9.33 -0.45
CA GLN A 34 -14.86 8.10 -1.13
C GLN A 34 -14.00 6.93 -0.65
N GLU A 35 -14.63 5.76 -0.51
CA GLU A 35 -13.94 4.48 -0.36
C GLU A 35 -13.07 4.21 -1.59
N TYR A 36 -11.88 4.80 -1.62
CA TYR A 36 -10.89 4.54 -2.64
C TYR A 36 -9.89 3.49 -2.16
N PHE A 37 -9.36 2.77 -3.13
CA PHE A 37 -8.48 1.64 -2.95
C PHE A 37 -7.26 1.86 -3.83
N LEU A 38 -6.11 2.11 -3.21
CA LEU A 38 -4.85 2.11 -3.93
C LEU A 38 -4.49 0.68 -4.28
N LEU A 39 -4.38 0.40 -5.58
CA LEU A 39 -3.93 -0.88 -6.10
C LEU A 39 -2.42 -0.84 -6.37
N GLY A 40 -1.73 -1.91 -6.01
CA GLY A 40 -0.34 -2.09 -6.37
C GLY A 40 0.03 -3.54 -6.63
N THR A 41 1.11 -3.75 -7.37
CA THR A 41 1.74 -5.06 -7.53
C THR A 41 3.12 -5.03 -6.88
N ILE A 42 3.38 -5.97 -5.98
CA ILE A 42 4.68 -6.10 -5.31
C ILE A 42 5.77 -6.42 -6.35
N GLN A 43 6.74 -5.52 -6.48
CA GLN A 43 7.90 -5.69 -7.35
C GLN A 43 9.09 -6.27 -6.58
N GLU A 44 9.31 -5.77 -5.36
CA GLU A 44 10.43 -6.15 -4.50
C GLU A 44 9.95 -6.28 -3.06
N ASN A 45 10.46 -7.29 -2.36
CA ASN A 45 10.31 -7.41 -0.92
C ASN A 45 11.44 -6.61 -0.27
N MET A 46 11.13 -5.69 0.63
CA MET A 46 12.12 -4.82 1.25
C MET A 46 11.85 -4.74 2.75
N THR A 47 12.23 -5.74 3.54
CA THR A 47 11.91 -5.78 4.97
C THR A 47 13.15 -5.63 5.84
N LEU A 48 13.12 -4.69 6.79
CA LEU A 48 14.17 -4.49 7.82
C LEU A 48 13.74 -4.98 9.21
N THR A 49 12.44 -5.15 9.52
CA THR A 49 11.95 -5.61 10.83
C THR A 49 10.64 -6.45 10.74
N PRO A 50 10.41 -7.42 11.65
CA PRO A 50 9.23 -8.30 11.62
C PRO A 50 7.87 -7.60 11.74
N LEU A 51 7.78 -6.51 12.51
CA LEU A 51 6.51 -5.82 12.80
C LEU A 51 6.14 -4.72 11.79
N THR A 52 7.08 -4.31 10.94
CA THR A 52 6.86 -3.24 9.95
C THR A 52 7.53 -3.60 8.62
N PRO A 53 7.01 -4.59 7.89
CA PRO A 53 7.52 -4.92 6.56
C PRO A 53 7.28 -3.75 5.61
N THR A 54 8.20 -3.61 4.66
CA THR A 54 8.01 -2.71 3.53
C THR A 54 8.10 -3.50 2.22
N PHE A 55 7.26 -3.12 1.27
CA PHE A 55 7.26 -3.67 -0.08
C PHE A 55 7.41 -2.53 -1.07
N ILE A 56 8.18 -2.73 -2.13
CA ILE A 56 8.17 -1.82 -3.27
C ILE A 56 7.08 -2.32 -4.21
N CYS A 57 6.04 -1.50 -4.36
CA CYS A 57 4.90 -1.77 -5.20
C CYS A 57 4.94 -0.90 -6.46
N ARG A 58 4.21 -1.32 -7.49
CA ARG A 58 3.96 -0.53 -8.69
C ARG A 58 2.46 -0.31 -8.82
N ASP A 59 2.03 0.94 -8.97
CA ASP A 59 0.63 1.27 -9.16
C ASP A 59 0.18 1.01 -10.62
N ARG A 60 -1.11 1.22 -10.89
CA ARG A 60 -1.69 1.04 -12.22
C ARG A 60 -1.12 1.95 -13.32
N SER A 61 -0.51 3.08 -12.97
CA SER A 61 0.17 3.98 -13.92
C SER A 61 1.62 3.57 -14.18
N GLY A 62 2.09 2.57 -13.45
CA GLY A 62 3.46 2.11 -13.49
C GLY A 62 4.40 2.85 -12.54
N ALA A 63 3.90 3.74 -11.69
CA ALA A 63 4.70 4.46 -10.71
C ALA A 63 5.03 3.55 -9.53
N SER A 64 6.29 3.58 -9.09
CA SER A 64 6.73 2.83 -7.90
C SER A 64 6.38 3.57 -6.62
N PHE A 65 6.04 2.84 -5.56
CA PHE A 65 5.81 3.36 -4.22
C PHE A 65 6.21 2.33 -3.16
N ALA A 66 6.56 2.80 -1.96
CA ALA A 66 6.79 1.92 -0.82
C ALA A 66 5.49 1.71 -0.02
N LEU A 67 5.12 0.46 0.24
CA LEU A 67 4.01 0.09 1.11
C LEU A 67 4.56 -0.47 2.41
N THR A 68 4.31 0.20 3.53
CA THR A 68 4.65 -0.28 4.87
C THR A 68 3.39 -0.73 5.59
N ILE A 69 3.38 -1.98 6.04
CA ILE A 69 2.27 -2.55 6.81
C ILE A 69 2.64 -2.47 8.28
N LYS A 70 1.74 -1.97 9.14
CA LYS A 70 1.96 -1.99 10.59
C LYS A 70 1.26 -3.19 11.22
N LEU A 71 2.05 -4.17 11.65
CA LEU A 71 1.51 -5.31 12.37
C LEU A 71 1.33 -5.01 13.86
N ARG A 72 0.28 -5.59 14.43
CA ARG A 72 0.11 -5.70 15.88
C ARG A 72 0.95 -6.87 16.40
N PRO A 73 1.38 -6.82 17.67
CA PRO A 73 2.05 -7.95 18.31
C PRO A 73 1.25 -9.25 18.15
N GLY A 74 1.91 -10.34 17.72
CA GLY A 74 1.30 -11.65 17.52
C GLY A 74 0.79 -11.92 16.10
N GLN A 75 0.76 -10.92 15.21
CA GLN A 75 0.46 -11.10 13.78
C GLN A 75 1.68 -11.51 12.95
N ASP A 76 2.88 -11.35 13.52
CA ASP A 76 4.17 -11.80 13.00
C ASP A 76 4.48 -13.27 13.37
N SER A 77 3.52 -13.97 13.97
CA SER A 77 3.67 -15.36 14.40
C SER A 77 3.88 -16.32 13.22
N ASP A 78 4.64 -17.38 13.50
CA ASP A 78 4.83 -18.53 12.61
C ASP A 78 3.63 -19.49 12.61
N ASP A 79 2.64 -19.23 13.46
CA ASP A 79 1.39 -19.97 13.53
C ASP A 79 0.53 -19.65 12.29
N ASP A 80 0.36 -20.61 11.40
CA ASP A 80 -0.28 -20.42 10.08
C ASP A 80 -1.70 -19.86 10.19
N ASP A 81 -2.42 -20.14 11.28
CA ASP A 81 -3.79 -19.64 11.49
C ASP A 81 -3.83 -18.19 11.99
N ARG A 82 -2.73 -17.66 12.52
CA ARG A 82 -2.64 -16.26 13.02
C ARG A 82 -1.64 -15.39 12.27
N SER A 83 -0.82 -15.98 11.40
CA SER A 83 0.17 -15.26 10.62
C SER A 83 -0.51 -14.36 9.59
N PHE A 84 -0.23 -13.06 9.64
CA PHE A 84 -0.67 -12.15 8.59
C PHE A 84 0.03 -12.47 7.25
N TYR A 85 1.25 -12.99 7.31
CA TYR A 85 2.06 -13.25 6.13
C TYR A 85 1.82 -14.59 5.48
N LYS A 86 1.36 -15.61 6.21
CA LYS A 86 1.20 -16.96 5.67
C LYS A 86 -0.25 -17.26 5.33
N SER A 87 -0.45 -18.05 4.28
CA SER A 87 -1.73 -18.70 4.00
C SER A 87 -1.90 -19.92 4.91
N LYS A 88 -3.10 -20.52 4.94
CA LYS A 88 -3.34 -21.77 5.67
C LYS A 88 -2.46 -22.94 5.21
N GLU A 89 -1.88 -22.83 4.01
CA GLU A 89 -0.93 -23.79 3.46
C GLU A 89 0.54 -23.39 3.71
N GLY A 90 0.80 -22.46 4.63
CA GLY A 90 2.15 -22.02 5.03
C GLY A 90 2.90 -21.14 4.01
N LYS A 91 2.23 -20.69 2.94
CA LYS A 91 2.86 -19.90 1.86
C LYS A 91 2.78 -18.42 2.13
N SER A 92 3.85 -17.67 1.85
CA SER A 92 3.81 -16.21 1.94
C SER A 92 2.77 -15.61 0.99
N ARG A 93 1.85 -14.82 1.56
CA ARG A 93 0.81 -14.04 0.86
C ARG A 93 1.41 -12.79 0.20
N PHE A 94 2.49 -12.27 0.75
CA PHE A 94 3.18 -11.06 0.28
C PHE A 94 4.48 -11.44 -0.42
N LYS A 95 4.38 -11.63 -1.74
CA LYS A 95 5.50 -12.01 -2.60
C LYS A 95 5.49 -11.19 -3.89
N LYS A 96 6.64 -11.13 -4.56
CA LYS A 96 6.75 -10.54 -5.89
C LYS A 96 5.66 -11.06 -6.83
N GLY A 97 5.01 -10.13 -7.53
CA GLY A 97 3.89 -10.39 -8.43
C GLY A 97 2.52 -10.43 -7.75
N ALA A 98 2.45 -10.47 -6.41
CA ALA A 98 1.16 -10.39 -5.72
C ALA A 98 0.56 -8.99 -5.81
N CYS A 99 -0.77 -8.93 -5.94
CA CYS A 99 -1.55 -7.70 -5.91
C CYS A 99 -1.90 -7.33 -4.47
N VAL A 100 -1.72 -6.06 -4.13
CA VAL A 100 -2.09 -5.47 -2.85
C VAL A 100 -3.15 -4.40 -3.05
N VAL A 101 -4.02 -4.27 -2.07
CA VAL A 101 -5.11 -3.29 -2.04
C VAL A 101 -5.04 -2.57 -0.70
N ALA A 102 -4.87 -1.25 -0.75
CA ALA A 102 -4.85 -0.41 0.45
C ALA A 102 -6.03 0.57 0.42
N LYS A 103 -7.00 0.35 1.33
CA LYS A 103 -8.17 1.23 1.48
C LYS A 103 -7.74 2.54 2.14
N GLY A 104 -8.13 3.68 1.57
CA GLY A 104 -7.87 5.00 2.17
C GLY A 104 -6.39 5.34 2.36
N ALA A 105 -5.52 4.78 1.52
CA ALA A 105 -4.07 4.96 1.58
C ALA A 105 -3.65 6.43 1.48
N ARG A 106 -2.75 6.87 2.37
CA ARG A 106 -2.18 8.23 2.33
C ARG A 106 -0.68 8.20 2.06
N ARG A 107 -0.20 9.21 1.34
CA ARG A 107 1.22 9.44 1.09
C ARG A 107 1.88 10.09 2.30
N LYS A 108 2.85 9.42 2.89
CA LYS A 108 3.80 10.06 3.78
C LYS A 108 4.85 10.79 2.94
N GLY A 109 5.08 12.07 3.23
CA GLY A 109 6.12 12.87 2.59
C GLY A 109 7.50 12.26 2.76
N PHE A 110 8.38 12.54 1.80
CA PHE A 110 9.80 12.19 1.85
C PHE A 110 10.53 13.28 2.66
N LYS A 111 11.48 12.90 3.52
CA LYS A 111 12.55 13.84 3.93
C LYS A 111 13.48 13.95 2.74
N GLU A 112 13.53 15.10 2.07
CA GLU A 112 14.52 15.36 1.01
C GLU A 112 15.93 15.09 1.53
N ASP A 113 16.77 14.46 0.70
CA ASP A 113 18.17 14.17 0.95
C ASP A 113 19.06 15.16 0.18
N ASP A 114 20.23 15.45 0.73
CA ASP A 114 21.07 16.64 0.48
C ASP A 114 21.76 16.67 -0.89
N GLY A 115 21.02 16.92 -1.97
CA GLY A 115 21.59 17.43 -3.22
C GLY A 115 22.44 16.47 -4.06
N THR A 116 22.46 15.16 -3.77
CA THR A 116 23.27 14.17 -4.51
C THR A 116 22.47 13.39 -5.58
N GLY A 117 21.81 14.11 -6.49
CA GLY A 117 21.60 13.73 -7.91
C GLY A 117 21.05 12.36 -8.33
N LYS A 118 20.65 11.45 -7.43
CA LYS A 118 20.05 10.15 -7.79
C LYS A 118 18.54 10.22 -7.53
N GLY A 119 17.76 10.12 -8.60
CA GLY A 119 16.29 10.16 -8.55
C GLY A 119 15.73 9.19 -7.50
N GLY A 120 15.24 9.76 -6.39
CA GLY A 120 14.76 9.00 -5.24
C GLY A 120 13.53 8.16 -5.56
N LYS A 121 13.45 6.98 -4.96
CA LYS A 121 12.25 6.13 -4.96
C LYS A 121 11.11 6.92 -4.28
N GLN A 122 9.96 7.02 -4.94
CA GLN A 122 8.82 7.83 -4.51
C GLN A 122 8.19 7.28 -3.20
N GLY A 123 7.53 8.17 -2.43
CA GLY A 123 7.19 8.04 -0.99
C GLY A 123 6.37 6.85 -0.48
N PHE A 124 5.95 6.93 0.79
CA PHE A 124 5.43 5.78 1.55
C PHE A 124 3.90 5.79 1.69
N VAL A 125 3.32 4.59 1.71
CA VAL A 125 1.95 4.32 2.14
C VAL A 125 2.00 3.56 3.46
N GLU A 126 1.18 3.98 4.42
CA GLU A 126 1.00 3.31 5.70
C GLU A 126 -0.44 2.77 5.79
N SER A 127 -0.58 1.49 6.10
CA SER A 127 -1.87 0.79 6.25
C SER A 127 -1.91 -0.02 7.53
#